data_AF-A0A516GCN5-F1
#
_entry.id   AF-A0A516GCN5-F1
#
_cell.length_a   1.000
_cell.length_b   1.000
_cell.length_c   1.000
_cell.angle_alpha   90.00
_cell.angle_beta   90.00
_cell.angle_gamma   90.00
#
_symmetry.space_group_name_H-M   'P 1'
#
loop_
_entity.id
_entity.type
_entity.pdbx_description
1 polymer ?
#
loop_
_entity_poly.entity_id
_entity_poly.type
_entity_poly.pdbx_seq_one_letter_code
_entity_poly.pdbx_strand_id
1 'polypeptide(L)'
;MSDQPNRENLDGEYGTYSLDDEDQLQPEDTLIGDRDPLDVGYQTPDRLHGSIAWGTTAEEERTDETIEQRILQEVPDPDSAYGAPDNESGMDVEGRVGGDDQDSIPADRDWLGESDEPVTKLVAPDEGQGEDSEKDMVARSTGNPDSSPEGSAMHYVSDDTDDEVNDDEGNDDELED
;
A
#
# COMPACT_ATOMS: atom_id res chain seq x y z
N MET A 1 -41.97 -52.86 31.16
CA MET A 1 -40.70 -52.34 31.70
C MET A 1 -39.76 -52.23 30.54
N SER A 2 -39.33 -51.01 30.27
CA SER A 2 -38.55 -50.62 29.09
C SER A 2 -37.10 -50.56 29.52
N ASP A 3 -36.27 -51.46 28.99
CA ASP A 3 -34.82 -51.43 29.13
C ASP A 3 -34.23 -51.72 27.75
N GLN A 4 -33.99 -50.65 26.99
CA GLN A 4 -33.07 -50.71 25.85
C GLN A 4 -31.88 -49.83 26.25
N PRO A 5 -30.69 -50.42 26.51
CA PRO A 5 -29.51 -49.63 26.76
C PRO A 5 -29.08 -48.97 25.45
N ASN A 6 -28.62 -47.75 25.62
CA ASN A 6 -27.93 -46.89 24.66
C ASN A 6 -27.11 -47.69 23.64
N ARG A 7 -27.36 -47.53 22.33
CA ARG A 7 -26.46 -48.05 21.29
C ARG A 7 -25.48 -46.94 20.94
N GLU A 8 -24.28 -47.02 21.50
CA GLU A 8 -23.19 -46.05 21.31
C GLU A 8 -22.49 -46.22 19.94
N ASN A 9 -22.78 -47.30 19.21
CA ASN A 9 -22.17 -47.62 17.93
C ASN A 9 -23.22 -48.02 16.90
N LEU A 10 -23.05 -47.53 15.68
CA LEU A 10 -23.86 -47.85 14.51
C LEU A 10 -23.06 -48.78 13.59
N ASP A 11 -23.31 -50.07 13.69
CA ASP A 11 -22.73 -51.07 12.79
C ASP A 11 -23.45 -51.08 11.43
N GLY A 12 -22.76 -50.64 10.39
CA GLY A 12 -23.21 -50.69 9.00
C GLY A 12 -22.42 -51.70 8.15
N GLU A 13 -22.92 -51.98 6.95
CA GLU A 13 -22.26 -52.86 5.96
C GLU A 13 -20.82 -52.41 5.61
N TYR A 14 -20.51 -51.13 5.83
CA TYR A 14 -19.21 -50.52 5.56
C TYR A 14 -18.36 -50.22 6.80
N GLY A 15 -18.74 -50.71 7.99
CA GLY A 15 -17.97 -50.53 9.23
C GLY A 15 -18.83 -50.12 10.43
N THR A 16 -18.18 -50.01 11.59
CA THR A 16 -18.82 -49.49 12.81
C THR A 16 -18.50 -48.00 12.94
N TYR A 17 -19.53 -47.20 13.21
CA TYR A 17 -19.40 -45.77 13.43
C TYR A 17 -19.81 -45.48 14.88
N SER A 18 -18.89 -44.88 15.65
CA SER A 18 -19.21 -44.35 16.97
C SER A 18 -20.25 -43.23 16.80
N LEU A 19 -21.33 -43.30 17.58
CA LEU A 19 -22.32 -42.23 17.69
C LEU A 19 -22.06 -41.34 18.91
N ASP A 20 -21.00 -41.63 19.66
CA ASP A 20 -20.54 -40.81 20.77
C ASP A 20 -19.72 -39.61 20.24
N ASP A 21 -19.71 -38.54 21.03
CA ASP A 21 -19.12 -37.26 20.69
C ASP A 21 -17.57 -37.28 20.79
N GLU A 22 -16.99 -38.42 21.17
CA GLU A 22 -15.54 -38.62 21.38
C GLU A 22 -14.68 -38.40 20.13
N ASP A 23 -15.23 -38.62 18.93
CA ASP A 23 -14.53 -38.37 17.66
C ASP A 23 -14.69 -36.91 17.17
N GLN A 24 -15.53 -36.10 17.84
CA GLN A 24 -15.76 -34.69 17.53
C GLN A 24 -15.03 -33.79 18.52
N LEU A 25 -14.17 -32.89 18.01
CA LEU A 25 -13.46 -31.95 18.87
C LEU A 25 -14.43 -30.92 19.45
N GLN A 26 -14.52 -30.88 20.78
CA GLN A 26 -15.40 -29.96 21.47
C GLN A 26 -14.85 -28.53 21.40
N PRO A 27 -15.69 -27.49 21.62
CA PRO A 27 -15.23 -26.11 21.71
C PRO A 27 -14.18 -25.92 22.81
N GLU A 28 -14.22 -26.71 23.89
CA GLU A 28 -13.20 -26.69 24.94
C GLU A 28 -11.84 -27.21 24.45
N ASP A 29 -11.81 -28.10 23.46
CA ASP A 29 -10.59 -28.68 22.89
C ASP A 29 -10.00 -27.81 21.78
N THR A 30 -10.86 -27.24 20.92
CA THR A 30 -10.42 -26.38 19.81
C THR A 30 -10.23 -24.92 20.22
N LEU A 31 -10.85 -24.51 21.34
CA LEU A 31 -10.98 -23.12 21.78
C LEU A 31 -11.60 -22.21 20.70
N ILE A 32 -12.44 -22.78 19.82
CA ILE A 32 -13.09 -22.07 18.72
C ILE A 32 -14.60 -22.18 18.91
N GLY A 33 -15.25 -21.02 19.07
CA GLY A 33 -16.70 -20.94 19.27
C GLY A 33 -17.13 -21.36 20.68
N ASP A 34 -18.44 -21.27 20.90
CA ASP A 34 -19.13 -21.48 22.18
C ASP A 34 -20.35 -22.41 22.05
N ARG A 35 -20.58 -22.95 20.86
CA ARG A 35 -21.73 -23.81 20.51
C ARG A 35 -21.24 -25.16 20.04
N ASP A 36 -22.06 -26.18 20.26
CA ASP A 36 -21.82 -27.54 19.75
C ASP A 36 -21.59 -27.50 18.23
N PRO A 37 -20.50 -28.09 17.70
CA PRO A 37 -20.27 -28.23 16.26
C PRO A 37 -21.47 -28.81 15.49
N LEU A 38 -22.31 -29.64 16.12
CA LEU A 38 -23.52 -30.20 15.52
C LEU A 38 -24.67 -29.19 15.39
N ASP A 39 -24.70 -28.16 16.25
CA ASP A 39 -25.76 -27.12 16.24
C ASP A 39 -25.54 -26.06 15.15
N VAL A 40 -24.30 -25.90 14.67
CA VAL A 40 -23.94 -24.83 13.72
C VAL A 40 -24.48 -25.11 12.31
N GLY A 41 -24.79 -26.37 12.01
CA GLY A 41 -25.24 -26.83 10.70
C GLY A 41 -24.17 -26.70 9.61
N TYR A 42 -24.42 -27.32 8.46
CA TYR A 42 -23.52 -27.22 7.31
C TYR A 42 -23.79 -25.91 6.55
N GLN A 43 -22.81 -25.00 6.48
CA GLN A 43 -22.90 -23.81 5.66
C GLN A 43 -22.39 -24.11 4.24
N THR A 44 -23.19 -23.76 3.23
CA THR A 44 -22.73 -23.77 1.85
C THR A 44 -21.71 -22.65 1.65
N PRO A 45 -20.73 -22.80 0.74
CA PRO A 45 -19.83 -21.70 0.42
C PRO A 45 -20.60 -20.48 -0.09
N ASP A 46 -20.16 -19.29 0.32
CA ASP A 46 -20.77 -18.02 -0.07
C ASP A 46 -20.71 -17.75 -1.59
N ARG A 47 -19.81 -18.44 -2.30
CA ARG A 47 -19.61 -18.30 -3.74
C ARG A 47 -19.41 -19.65 -4.41
N LEU A 48 -19.94 -19.73 -5.63
CA LEU A 48 -19.82 -20.90 -6.50
C LEU A 48 -18.44 -20.92 -7.19
N HIS A 49 -17.34 -21.07 -6.45
CA HIS A 49 -15.99 -20.97 -7.02
C HIS A 49 -15.72 -21.94 -8.18
N GLY A 50 -16.30 -23.15 -8.16
CA GLY A 50 -15.97 -24.19 -9.14
C GLY A 50 -16.86 -24.24 -10.38
N SER A 51 -18.10 -23.72 -10.34
CA SER A 51 -19.05 -23.91 -11.45
C SER A 51 -19.08 -22.76 -12.46
N ILE A 52 -18.50 -21.61 -12.11
CA ILE A 52 -18.36 -20.46 -13.01
C ILE A 52 -16.91 -20.27 -13.51
N ALA A 53 -15.98 -21.11 -13.06
CA ALA A 53 -14.60 -21.08 -13.50
C ALA A 53 -14.48 -21.54 -14.96
N TRP A 54 -13.47 -21.02 -15.66
CA TRP A 54 -13.15 -21.46 -17.01
C TRP A 54 -12.72 -22.94 -17.00
N GLY A 55 -13.08 -23.68 -18.06
CA GLY A 55 -12.73 -25.10 -18.19
C GLY A 55 -13.76 -26.05 -17.60
N THR A 56 -14.97 -25.57 -17.29
CA THR A 56 -16.07 -26.43 -16.83
C THR A 56 -16.90 -26.99 -17.99
N THR A 57 -16.82 -26.37 -19.17
CA THR A 57 -17.46 -26.84 -20.40
C THR A 57 -16.46 -27.46 -21.37
N ALA A 58 -16.92 -28.41 -22.19
CA ALA A 58 -16.09 -29.10 -23.18
C ALA A 58 -15.51 -28.20 -24.27
N GLU A 59 -16.03 -26.98 -24.44
CA GLU A 59 -15.49 -25.99 -25.38
C GLU A 59 -14.35 -25.19 -24.74
N GLU A 60 -14.50 -24.83 -23.46
CA GLU A 60 -13.47 -24.16 -22.67
C GLU A 60 -12.28 -25.08 -22.41
N GLU A 61 -12.46 -26.37 -22.14
CA GLU A 61 -11.31 -27.30 -21.98
C GLU A 61 -10.46 -27.43 -23.25
N ARG A 62 -11.03 -27.15 -24.44
CA ARG A 62 -10.29 -27.18 -25.71
C ARG A 62 -9.53 -25.89 -25.98
N THR A 63 -9.86 -24.82 -25.26
CA THR A 63 -9.38 -23.47 -25.52
C THR A 63 -8.66 -22.96 -24.29
N ASP A 64 -7.41 -22.58 -24.45
CA ASP A 64 -6.68 -21.98 -23.34
C ASP A 64 -7.36 -20.71 -22.84
N GLU A 65 -7.29 -20.53 -21.54
CA GLU A 65 -7.79 -19.35 -20.84
C GLU A 65 -6.91 -18.13 -21.12
N THR A 66 -7.52 -16.95 -21.26
CA THR A 66 -6.78 -15.69 -21.39
C THR A 66 -6.26 -15.18 -20.05
N ILE A 67 -5.26 -14.30 -20.08
CA ILE A 67 -4.71 -13.70 -18.87
C ILE A 67 -5.76 -12.90 -18.11
N GLU A 68 -6.65 -12.20 -18.81
CA GLU A 68 -7.73 -11.43 -18.22
C GLU A 68 -8.74 -12.34 -17.49
N GLN A 69 -9.02 -13.53 -18.03
CA GLN A 69 -9.90 -14.51 -17.40
C GLN A 69 -9.31 -15.09 -16.11
N ARG A 70 -7.98 -15.29 -16.07
CA ARG A 70 -7.27 -15.71 -14.84
C ARG A 70 -7.31 -14.64 -13.76
N ILE A 71 -7.05 -13.40 -14.15
CA ILE A 71 -7.08 -12.24 -13.26
C ILE A 71 -8.43 -12.11 -12.56
N LEU A 72 -9.54 -12.35 -13.28
CA LEU A 72 -10.89 -12.27 -12.71
C LEU A 72 -11.20 -13.35 -11.66
N GLN A 73 -10.46 -14.46 -11.66
CA GLN A 73 -10.63 -15.55 -10.70
C GLN A 73 -9.75 -15.38 -9.47
N GLU A 74 -8.70 -14.58 -9.57
CA GLU A 74 -7.75 -14.29 -8.49
C GLU A 74 -8.25 -13.16 -7.58
N VAL A 75 -7.87 -13.22 -6.31
CA VAL A 75 -7.99 -12.08 -5.40
C VAL A 75 -6.62 -11.41 -5.38
N PRO A 76 -6.49 -10.13 -5.79
CA PRO A 76 -5.20 -9.46 -5.79
C PRO A 76 -4.56 -9.47 -4.40
N ASP A 77 -3.27 -9.81 -4.34
CA ASP A 77 -2.51 -9.79 -3.11
C ASP A 77 -2.26 -8.34 -2.68
N PRO A 78 -2.80 -7.88 -1.52
CA PRO A 78 -2.69 -6.50 -1.08
C PRO A 78 -1.24 -6.07 -0.78
N ASP A 79 -0.31 -7.01 -0.58
CA ASP A 79 1.10 -6.73 -0.31
C ASP A 79 1.97 -6.99 -1.56
N SER A 80 1.39 -6.84 -2.75
CA SER A 80 2.09 -6.98 -4.02
C SER A 80 1.91 -5.75 -4.89
N ALA A 81 2.90 -5.46 -5.74
CA ALA A 81 2.81 -4.43 -6.78
C ALA A 81 1.58 -4.58 -7.69
N TYR A 82 1.06 -5.80 -7.83
CA TYR A 82 -0.14 -6.06 -8.63
C TYR A 82 -1.44 -5.71 -7.89
N GLY A 83 -1.53 -6.01 -6.59
CA GLY A 83 -2.75 -5.75 -5.80
C GLY A 83 -2.78 -4.40 -5.07
N ALA A 84 -1.62 -3.79 -4.84
CA ALA A 84 -1.47 -2.45 -4.28
C ALA A 84 -0.28 -1.73 -4.94
N PRO A 85 -0.40 -1.26 -6.19
CA PRO A 85 0.70 -0.59 -6.91
C PRO A 85 1.20 0.69 -6.21
N ASP A 86 0.33 1.34 -5.42
CA ASP A 86 0.67 2.56 -4.68
C ASP A 86 1.10 2.28 -3.23
N ASN A 87 1.10 1.00 -2.80
CA ASN A 87 1.51 0.58 -1.46
C ASN A 87 1.94 -0.88 -1.47
N GLU A 88 2.94 -1.19 -2.30
CA GLU A 88 3.35 -2.57 -2.61
C GLU A 88 3.81 -3.33 -1.36
N SER A 89 4.27 -2.60 -0.34
CA SER A 89 4.81 -3.11 0.91
C SER A 89 3.79 -3.14 2.07
N GLY A 90 2.62 -2.51 1.90
CA GLY A 90 1.70 -2.18 3.00
C GLY A 90 2.28 -1.18 4.02
N MET A 91 3.54 -0.75 3.85
CA MET A 91 4.30 0.12 4.75
C MET A 91 4.49 1.52 4.20
N ASP A 92 4.01 1.80 2.99
CA ASP A 92 4.15 3.11 2.38
C ASP A 92 3.35 4.12 3.21
N VAL A 93 4.04 5.20 3.59
CA VAL A 93 3.44 6.26 4.40
C VAL A 93 2.81 7.27 3.45
N GLU A 94 1.50 7.47 3.55
CA GLU A 94 0.77 8.43 2.73
C GLU A 94 1.44 9.81 2.75
N GLY A 95 1.60 10.40 1.56
CA GLY A 95 2.21 11.72 1.41
C GLY A 95 3.74 11.72 1.49
N ARG A 96 4.41 10.58 1.29
CA ARG A 96 5.86 10.52 1.04
C ARG A 96 6.17 10.11 -0.39
N VAL A 97 7.22 10.70 -0.95
CA VAL A 97 7.84 10.27 -2.21
C VAL A 97 8.97 9.29 -1.87
N GLY A 98 9.02 8.17 -2.59
CA GLY A 98 9.98 7.08 -2.33
C GLY A 98 9.49 6.00 -1.37
N GLY A 99 8.18 5.90 -1.10
CA GLY A 99 7.60 4.76 -0.36
C GLY A 99 8.20 4.57 1.04
N ASP A 100 8.70 3.35 1.31
CA ASP A 100 9.31 2.94 2.57
C ASP A 100 10.84 3.18 2.64
N ASP A 101 11.43 3.79 1.61
CA ASP A 101 12.86 4.07 1.57
C ASP A 101 13.30 5.00 2.71
N GLN A 102 14.53 4.76 3.21
CA GLN A 102 15.11 5.54 4.31
C GLN A 102 15.29 7.03 3.95
N ASP A 103 15.48 7.32 2.67
CA ASP A 103 15.60 8.66 2.10
C ASP A 103 14.28 9.22 1.56
N SER A 104 13.14 8.57 1.85
CA SER A 104 11.83 9.11 1.52
C SER A 104 11.60 10.49 2.14
N ILE A 105 11.08 11.40 1.32
CA ILE A 105 10.75 12.78 1.73
C ILE A 105 9.24 12.99 1.68
N PRO A 106 8.68 13.90 2.50
CA PRO A 106 7.30 14.33 2.35
C PRO A 106 7.05 14.91 0.96
N ALA A 107 5.91 14.58 0.35
CA ALA A 107 5.55 14.99 -1.00
C ALA A 107 5.31 16.50 -1.13
N ASP A 108 4.91 17.16 -0.04
CA ASP A 108 4.83 18.63 0.07
C ASP A 108 6.22 19.30 0.07
N ARG A 109 7.28 18.54 0.31
CA ARG A 109 8.68 19.01 0.23
C ARG A 109 9.40 18.53 -1.03
N ASP A 110 8.71 17.80 -1.90
CA ASP A 110 9.27 17.39 -3.16
C ASP A 110 9.26 18.58 -4.12
N TRP A 111 10.45 19.03 -4.51
CA TRP A 111 10.59 20.14 -5.44
C TRP A 111 10.60 19.64 -6.88
N LEU A 112 9.49 19.85 -7.58
CA LEU A 112 9.33 19.52 -9.01
C LEU A 112 9.56 20.74 -9.94
N GLY A 113 9.91 21.90 -9.39
CA GLY A 113 10.07 23.16 -10.11
C GLY A 113 11.44 23.37 -10.77
N GLU A 114 11.58 24.46 -11.53
CA GLU A 114 12.89 24.90 -12.04
C GLU A 114 13.71 25.44 -10.88
N SER A 115 14.93 24.93 -10.70
CA SER A 115 15.82 25.38 -9.63
C SER A 115 16.16 26.86 -9.76
N ASP A 116 16.08 27.62 -8.66
CA ASP A 116 16.30 29.07 -8.65
C ASP A 116 17.71 29.47 -9.08
N GLU A 117 18.73 29.08 -8.31
CA GLU A 117 20.10 29.52 -8.53
C GLU A 117 21.11 28.38 -8.33
N PRO A 118 22.18 28.34 -9.16
CA PRO A 118 23.24 27.37 -8.98
C PRO A 118 24.00 27.64 -7.68
N VAL A 119 24.51 26.57 -7.07
CA VAL A 119 25.36 26.69 -5.89
C VAL A 119 26.66 27.39 -6.28
N THR A 120 27.04 28.37 -5.48
CA THR A 120 28.22 29.20 -5.71
C THR A 120 29.08 29.27 -4.46
N LYS A 121 30.32 29.75 -4.60
CA LYS A 121 31.23 29.89 -3.46
C LYS A 121 30.73 30.98 -2.50
N LEU A 122 30.66 30.65 -1.21
CA LEU A 122 30.35 31.62 -0.14
C LEU A 122 31.62 32.35 0.32
N VAL A 123 31.51 33.67 0.48
CA VAL A 123 32.60 34.55 0.92
C VAL A 123 32.13 35.39 2.10
N ALA A 124 32.90 35.40 3.17
CA ALA A 124 32.64 36.23 4.35
C ALA A 124 32.69 37.72 3.99
N PRO A 125 32.05 38.61 4.77
CA PRO A 125 32.05 40.06 4.49
C PRO A 125 33.45 40.68 4.41
N ASP A 126 34.39 40.18 5.21
CA ASP A 126 35.80 40.58 5.25
C ASP A 126 36.67 39.86 4.19
N GLU A 127 36.06 39.01 3.37
CA GLU A 127 36.71 38.16 2.37
C GLU A 127 37.79 37.22 2.96
N GLY A 128 37.70 36.93 4.27
CA GLY A 128 38.70 36.16 5.02
C GLY A 128 39.97 36.95 5.32
N GLN A 129 39.92 38.28 5.28
CA GLN A 129 41.03 39.16 5.62
C GLN A 129 40.86 39.82 6.98
N GLY A 130 41.78 39.52 7.89
CA GLY A 130 41.85 40.17 9.19
C GLY A 130 41.26 39.33 10.31
N GLU A 131 40.84 40.00 11.38
CA GLU A 131 40.15 39.38 12.52
C GLU A 131 38.64 39.44 12.29
N ASP A 132 37.95 38.33 12.57
CA ASP A 132 36.51 38.25 12.42
C ASP A 132 35.81 39.28 13.32
N SER A 133 35.11 40.21 12.69
CA SER A 133 34.37 41.28 13.35
C SER A 133 32.88 41.00 13.38
N GLU A 134 32.42 39.99 12.64
CA GLU A 134 31.03 39.59 12.57
C GLU A 134 30.78 38.45 13.55
N LYS A 135 29.70 38.54 14.31
CA LYS A 135 29.39 37.50 15.31
C LYS A 135 28.43 36.47 14.77
N ASP A 136 27.67 36.85 13.76
CA ASP A 136 26.68 36.00 13.12
C ASP A 136 27.32 35.24 11.94
N MET A 137 26.82 34.03 11.67
CA MET A 137 27.32 33.20 10.58
C MET A 137 26.70 33.67 9.26
N VAL A 138 27.31 34.68 8.64
CA VAL A 138 26.85 35.28 7.39
C VAL A 138 27.92 35.21 6.31
N ALA A 139 27.51 34.95 5.07
CA ALA A 139 28.36 34.96 3.89
C ALA A 139 27.54 35.31 2.65
N ARG A 140 28.20 35.86 1.63
CA ARG A 140 27.58 36.17 0.34
C ARG A 140 28.03 35.19 -0.73
N SER A 141 27.12 34.83 -1.64
CA SER A 141 27.42 34.10 -2.86
C SER A 141 28.34 34.91 -3.79
N THR A 142 29.24 34.22 -4.49
CA THR A 142 29.93 34.74 -5.67
C THR A 142 29.11 34.43 -6.91
N GLY A 143 28.58 35.45 -7.60
CA GLY A 143 27.49 35.26 -8.56
C GLY A 143 27.67 34.20 -9.67
N ASN A 144 28.89 33.86 -10.10
CA ASN A 144 29.07 32.82 -11.10
C ASN A 144 29.47 31.49 -10.45
N PRO A 145 28.81 30.36 -10.78
CA PRO A 145 29.32 29.04 -10.39
C PRO A 145 30.73 28.88 -10.95
N ASP A 146 31.54 28.09 -10.25
CA ASP A 146 32.82 27.70 -10.81
C ASP A 146 32.57 26.91 -12.10
N SER A 147 33.47 27.00 -13.08
CA SER A 147 33.28 26.32 -14.38
C SER A 147 33.40 24.79 -14.28
N SER A 148 33.29 24.23 -13.08
CA SER A 148 33.24 22.80 -12.84
C SER A 148 31.85 22.27 -13.20
N PRO A 149 31.75 21.10 -13.85
CA PRO A 149 30.48 20.41 -14.04
C PRO A 149 29.71 20.20 -12.73
N GLU A 150 30.41 20.00 -11.61
CA GLU A 150 29.81 19.77 -10.30
C GLU A 150 29.10 21.02 -9.75
N GLY A 151 29.72 22.20 -9.88
CA GLY A 151 29.12 23.45 -9.43
C GLY A 151 27.95 23.91 -10.30
N SER A 152 27.92 23.50 -11.57
CA SER A 152 26.79 23.77 -12.47
C SER A 152 25.64 22.76 -12.35
N ALA A 153 25.85 21.66 -11.62
CA ALA A 153 24.82 20.63 -11.41
C ALA A 153 24.07 20.79 -10.08
N MET A 154 24.70 21.42 -9.09
CA MET A 154 24.09 21.65 -7.77
C MET A 154 23.33 22.98 -7.77
N HIS A 155 22.09 22.95 -7.30
CA HIS A 155 21.25 24.12 -7.12
C HIS A 155 20.63 24.10 -5.73
N TYR A 156 20.17 25.25 -5.26
CA TYR A 156 19.34 25.34 -4.06
C TYR A 156 17.93 25.79 -4.44
N VAL A 157 16.98 25.43 -3.58
CA VAL A 157 15.57 25.81 -3.67
C VAL A 157 15.27 26.54 -2.37
N SER A 158 14.65 27.71 -2.46
CA SER A 158 14.17 28.45 -1.29
C SER A 158 12.78 27.96 -0.88
N ASP A 159 12.56 27.80 0.42
CA ASP A 159 11.25 27.47 1.01
C ASP A 159 10.24 28.63 0.88
N ASP A 160 10.73 29.83 0.55
CA ASP A 160 9.91 31.05 0.42
C ASP A 160 9.22 31.19 -0.95
N THR A 161 9.53 30.34 -1.92
CA THR A 161 9.02 30.46 -3.30
C THR A 161 7.64 29.83 -3.51
N ASP A 162 7.10 29.12 -2.50
CA ASP A 162 5.85 28.34 -2.62
C ASP A 162 4.56 29.15 -2.36
N ASP A 163 4.66 30.42 -1.94
CA ASP A 163 3.48 31.27 -1.67
C ASP A 163 2.96 32.04 -2.93
N GLU A 164 3.63 31.97 -4.08
CA GLU A 164 3.16 32.62 -5.32
C GLU A 164 2.43 31.64 -6.27
N VAL A 165 1.50 30.84 -5.74
CA VAL A 165 0.56 30.09 -6.57
C VAL A 165 -0.59 31.01 -6.96
N ASN A 166 -0.49 31.57 -8.17
CA ASN A 166 -1.54 32.22 -8.97
C ASN A 166 -2.93 32.30 -8.31
N ASP A 167 -3.24 33.44 -7.69
CA ASP A 167 -4.61 33.90 -7.59
C ASP A 167 -5.11 34.13 -9.03
N ASP A 168 -5.73 33.08 -9.59
CA ASP A 168 -6.67 33.18 -10.70
C ASP A 168 -7.78 34.13 -10.25
N GLU A 169 -7.59 35.44 -10.48
CA GLU A 169 -8.71 36.37 -10.53
C GLU A 169 -9.57 35.96 -11.72
N GLY A 170 -10.46 34.99 -11.45
CA GLY A 170 -11.65 34.76 -12.21
C GLY A 170 -12.30 36.12 -12.44
N ASN A 171 -12.35 36.53 -13.70
CA ASN A 171 -13.05 37.73 -14.11
C ASN A 171 -14.55 37.42 -14.11
N ASP A 172 -15.18 37.48 -12.94
CA ASP A 172 -16.61 37.42 -12.74
C ASP A 172 -17.17 38.82 -12.43
N ASP A 173 -17.58 39.56 -13.47
CA ASP A 173 -18.66 40.56 -13.48
C ASP A 173 -18.55 41.44 -14.76
N GLU A 174 -19.57 41.84 -15.53
CA GLU A 174 -21.01 41.91 -15.32
C GLU A 174 -21.78 41.66 -16.64
N LEU A 175 -23.03 41.24 -16.48
CA LEU A 175 -24.11 41.30 -17.46
C LEU A 175 -24.40 42.76 -17.85
N GLU A 176 -24.43 43.07 -19.15
CA GLU A 176 -25.18 44.23 -19.66
C GLU A 176 -26.21 43.78 -20.70
N ASP A 177 -27.42 44.34 -20.53
CA ASP A 177 -28.73 44.06 -21.18
C ASP A 177 -28.76 43.85 -22.70
#